data_AF-A0A524MCR6-F1
#
_entry.id   AF-A0A524MCR6-F1
#
_cell.length_a   1.000
_cell.length_b   1.000
_cell.length_c   1.000
_cell.angle_alpha   90.00
_cell.angle_beta   90.00
_cell.angle_gamma   90.00
#
_symmetry.space_group_name_H-M   'P 1'
#
loop_
_entity.id
_entity.type
_entity.pdbx_description
1 polymer ?
#
loop_
_entity_poly.entity_id
_entity_poly.type
_entity_poly.pdbx_seq_one_letter_code
_entity_poly.pdbx_strand_id
1 'polypeptide(L)'
;MKKNRSFLGFGLLTLVCILSFIPANVSGALVWSEYFNELDFDTWTMQSCQLIDNELHGINGDHISAVMAYRESTISTGTWKFDLTEIGEWGEELDICKIFFMSPLELEVPNWEYYALSIVHASGSGGERLSYTIEKYVNNLPKILIATHLGEWQGTTKGTHHHFAITRVDSGLMTVFLNGTQIMQVTDTELTTTGWFGFYTWDDWSLDNVEVYNTIEIGGTLPLVTIGVVGAAVIGIIVVSIYFVRFRK
;
A
#
# COMPACT_ATOMS: atom_id res chain seq x y z
N MET A 1 20.74 52.32 -4.77
CA MET A 1 20.75 51.01 -5.48
C MET A 1 21.10 49.78 -4.61
N LYS A 2 21.60 49.91 -3.36
CA LYS A 2 21.95 48.72 -2.52
C LYS A 2 20.75 47.91 -1.95
N LYS A 3 19.54 48.49 -1.82
CA LYS A 3 18.38 47.82 -1.20
C LYS A 3 17.74 46.69 -2.03
N ASN A 4 17.96 46.62 -3.34
CA ASN A 4 17.31 45.60 -4.18
C ASN A 4 18.00 44.23 -4.13
N ARG A 5 19.26 44.14 -3.66
CA ARG A 5 20.02 42.87 -3.64
C ARG A 5 19.61 41.93 -2.50
N SER A 6 19.17 42.45 -1.35
CA SER A 6 18.78 41.59 -0.21
C SER A 6 17.43 40.90 -0.43
N PHE A 7 16.49 41.54 -1.13
CA PHE A 7 15.17 40.98 -1.43
C PHE A 7 15.21 39.85 -2.45
N LEU A 8 16.08 39.96 -3.46
CA LEU A 8 16.29 38.90 -4.43
C LEU A 8 16.84 37.64 -3.75
N GLY A 9 17.75 37.81 -2.78
CA GLY A 9 18.30 36.72 -1.98
C GLY A 9 17.24 36.01 -1.13
N PHE A 10 16.33 36.76 -0.51
CA PHE A 10 15.25 36.19 0.29
C PHE A 10 14.25 35.40 -0.56
N GLY A 11 13.87 35.92 -1.73
CA GLY A 11 12.98 35.21 -2.66
C GLY A 11 13.59 33.92 -3.20
N LEU A 12 14.88 33.94 -3.54
CA LEU A 12 15.63 32.74 -3.94
C LEU A 12 15.72 31.72 -2.79
N LEU A 13 15.98 32.17 -1.57
CA LEU A 13 16.04 31.29 -0.41
C LEU A 13 14.69 30.60 -0.16
N THR A 14 13.59 31.36 -0.20
CA THR A 14 12.24 30.80 -0.03
C THR A 14 11.88 29.81 -1.15
N LEU A 15 12.25 30.11 -2.40
CA LEU A 15 12.04 29.20 -3.52
C LEU A 15 12.85 27.92 -3.36
N VAL A 16 14.12 28.01 -2.96
CA VAL A 16 14.97 26.84 -2.67
C VAL A 16 14.37 26.02 -1.53
N CYS A 17 13.97 26.66 -0.43
CA CYS A 17 13.31 25.97 0.69
C CYS A 17 12.07 25.21 0.21
N ILE A 18 11.19 25.85 -0.57
CA ILE A 18 9.96 25.21 -1.07
C ILE A 18 10.26 24.07 -2.03
N LEU A 19 11.19 24.24 -2.96
CA LEU A 19 11.61 23.18 -3.88
C LEU A 19 12.26 22.01 -3.13
N SER A 20 12.95 22.25 -2.00
CA SER A 20 13.46 21.19 -1.12
C SER A 20 12.39 20.50 -0.26
N PHE A 21 11.17 21.05 -0.18
CA PHE A 21 10.02 20.41 0.47
C PHE A 21 9.05 19.76 -0.51
N ILE A 22 9.25 19.91 -1.83
CA ILE A 22 8.55 19.07 -2.81
C ILE A 22 9.13 17.66 -2.61
N PRO A 23 8.31 16.64 -2.31
CA PRO A 23 8.78 15.28 -2.37
C PRO A 23 9.29 15.07 -3.79
N ALA A 24 10.60 15.00 -3.97
CA ALA A 24 11.13 14.46 -5.21
C ALA A 24 10.50 13.07 -5.31
N ASN A 25 9.80 12.80 -6.41
CA ASN A 25 9.44 11.44 -6.78
C ASN A 25 10.77 10.73 -7.06
N VAL A 26 11.47 10.35 -5.98
CA VAL A 26 12.51 9.36 -6.03
C VAL A 26 11.74 8.09 -6.29
N SER A 27 11.50 7.78 -7.57
CA SER A 27 11.06 6.46 -7.97
C SER A 27 12.06 5.50 -7.32
N GLY A 28 11.54 4.67 -6.44
CA GLY A 28 12.33 3.66 -5.77
C GLY A 28 12.99 2.76 -6.79
N ALA A 29 14.08 2.10 -6.41
CA ALA A 29 14.50 0.96 -7.18
C ALA A 29 13.40 -0.11 -7.03
N LEU A 30 12.64 -0.34 -8.12
CA LEU A 30 11.80 -1.52 -8.25
C LEU A 30 12.71 -2.72 -8.03
N VAL A 31 12.38 -3.53 -7.02
CA VAL A 31 13.15 -4.70 -6.63
C VAL A 31 12.70 -5.88 -7.49
N TRP A 32 11.39 -6.05 -7.59
CA TRP A 32 10.75 -7.01 -8.47
C TRP A 32 9.29 -6.62 -8.70
N SER A 33 8.72 -7.14 -9.77
CA SER A 33 7.29 -7.07 -10.05
C SER A 33 6.78 -8.39 -10.61
N GLU A 34 5.47 -8.57 -10.56
CA GLU A 34 4.75 -9.69 -11.15
C GLU A 34 3.40 -9.19 -11.70
N TYR A 35 3.14 -9.48 -12.97
CA TYR A 35 1.92 -9.09 -13.69
C TYR A 35 1.13 -10.31 -14.15
N PHE A 36 1.56 -11.52 -13.76
CA PHE A 36 0.88 -12.80 -13.96
C PHE A 36 0.42 -13.13 -15.40
N ASN A 37 0.99 -12.44 -16.40
CA ASN A 37 0.85 -12.78 -17.82
C ASN A 37 1.41 -14.18 -18.12
N GLU A 38 2.46 -14.57 -17.40
CA GLU A 38 3.05 -15.90 -17.39
C GLU A 38 3.51 -16.20 -15.95
N LEU A 39 3.26 -17.41 -15.43
CA LEU A 39 3.68 -17.77 -14.07
C LEU A 39 5.04 -18.46 -14.11
N ASP A 40 6.01 -17.86 -13.43
CA ASP A 40 7.31 -18.47 -13.20
C ASP A 40 7.27 -19.38 -11.97
N PHE A 41 7.16 -20.68 -12.20
CA PHE A 41 7.14 -21.71 -11.15
C PHE A 41 8.50 -21.89 -10.45
N ASP A 42 9.60 -21.34 -10.98
CA ASP A 42 10.89 -21.37 -10.30
C ASP A 42 10.98 -20.29 -9.21
N THR A 43 10.15 -19.24 -9.29
CA THR A 43 10.13 -18.15 -8.30
C THR A 43 8.91 -18.17 -7.38
N TRP A 44 7.80 -18.75 -7.83
CA TRP A 44 6.57 -18.89 -7.05
C TRP A 44 6.33 -20.33 -6.60
N THR A 45 6.11 -20.51 -5.30
CA THR A 45 5.52 -21.74 -4.77
C THR A 45 4.01 -21.57 -4.66
N MET A 46 3.28 -22.54 -5.20
CA MET A 46 1.83 -22.51 -5.34
C MET A 46 1.19 -23.67 -4.58
N GLN A 47 0.14 -23.38 -3.82
CA GLN A 47 -0.70 -24.34 -3.13
C GLN A 47 -2.15 -24.05 -3.49
N SER A 48 -2.69 -24.84 -4.42
CA SER A 48 -4.06 -24.67 -4.91
C SER A 48 -4.33 -23.26 -5.48
N CYS A 49 -3.38 -22.71 -6.24
CA CYS A 49 -3.58 -21.48 -7.02
C CYS A 49 -3.24 -21.73 -8.50
N GLN A 50 -3.83 -20.97 -9.42
CA GLN A 50 -3.53 -21.01 -10.85
C GLN A 50 -3.69 -19.64 -11.51
N LEU A 51 -3.22 -19.51 -12.74
CA LEU A 51 -3.51 -18.34 -13.57
C LEU A 51 -4.86 -18.49 -14.28
N ILE A 52 -5.70 -17.47 -14.18
CA ILE A 52 -6.95 -17.32 -14.95
C ILE A 52 -6.98 -15.88 -15.46
N ASP A 53 -7.20 -15.70 -16.76
CA ASP A 53 -7.28 -14.36 -17.38
C ASP A 53 -6.10 -13.41 -17.04
N ASN A 54 -4.89 -13.97 -16.90
CA ASN A 54 -3.65 -13.30 -16.50
C ASN A 54 -3.61 -12.79 -15.05
N GLU A 55 -4.49 -13.27 -14.18
CA GLU A 55 -4.47 -12.98 -12.76
C GLU A 55 -4.24 -14.26 -11.96
N LEU A 56 -3.68 -14.13 -10.76
CA LEU A 56 -3.45 -15.26 -9.85
C LEU A 56 -4.69 -15.56 -9.02
N HIS A 57 -5.30 -16.72 -9.23
CA HIS A 57 -6.55 -17.13 -8.58
C HIS A 57 -6.32 -18.31 -7.63
N GLY A 58 -7.13 -18.36 -6.57
CA GLY A 58 -7.31 -19.60 -5.81
C GLY A 58 -8.11 -20.64 -6.59
N ILE A 59 -7.73 -21.91 -6.47
CA ILE A 59 -8.43 -23.06 -7.03
C ILE A 59 -8.50 -24.21 -6.03
N ASN A 60 -9.54 -24.20 -5.22
CA ASN A 60 -10.04 -25.45 -4.64
C ASN A 60 -11.53 -25.63 -4.90
N GLY A 61 -12.31 -24.55 -5.06
CA GLY A 61 -13.74 -24.62 -5.38
C GLY A 61 -14.55 -25.40 -4.34
N ASP A 62 -13.93 -25.71 -3.19
CA ASP A 62 -14.51 -26.40 -2.07
C ASP A 62 -14.88 -25.42 -0.95
N HIS A 63 -14.44 -24.15 -1.03
CA HIS A 63 -14.58 -23.10 -0.01
C HIS A 63 -14.18 -23.56 1.41
N ILE A 64 -13.43 -24.66 1.53
CA ILE A 64 -13.06 -25.30 2.80
C ILE A 64 -11.54 -25.25 2.98
N SER A 65 -10.79 -25.29 1.88
CA SER A 65 -9.34 -25.40 1.89
C SER A 65 -8.72 -24.12 1.39
N ALA A 66 -8.16 -23.33 2.31
CA ALA A 66 -7.45 -22.11 1.93
C ALA A 66 -6.32 -22.38 0.94
N VAL A 67 -6.16 -21.45 0.02
CA VAL A 67 -5.17 -21.49 -1.05
C VAL A 67 -4.05 -20.49 -0.76
N MET A 68 -2.88 -20.73 -1.32
CA MET A 68 -1.73 -19.90 -1.05
C MET A 68 -0.75 -19.87 -2.22
N ALA A 69 -0.16 -18.71 -2.47
CA ALA A 69 0.97 -18.54 -3.36
C ALA A 69 2.01 -17.65 -2.71
N TYR A 70 3.29 -17.97 -2.86
CA TYR A 70 4.34 -17.20 -2.22
C TYR A 70 5.65 -17.25 -2.99
N ARG A 71 6.46 -16.21 -2.83
CA ARG A 71 7.78 -16.07 -3.45
C ARG A 71 8.76 -15.41 -2.51
N GLU A 72 10.04 -15.64 -2.73
CA GLU A 72 11.08 -15.00 -1.93
C GLU A 72 11.00 -13.47 -2.05
N SER A 73 11.14 -12.79 -0.91
CA SER A 73 11.21 -11.34 -0.82
C SER A 73 12.07 -10.93 0.36
N THR A 74 13.10 -10.12 0.10
CA THR A 74 14.07 -9.65 1.09
C THR A 74 13.80 -8.22 1.59
N ILE A 75 12.63 -7.66 1.23
CA ILE A 75 12.30 -6.26 1.51
C ILE A 75 11.59 -6.14 2.86
N SER A 76 12.26 -5.60 3.88
CA SER A 76 11.64 -5.33 5.18
C SER A 76 11.21 -3.86 5.35
N THR A 77 11.72 -2.98 4.50
CA THR A 77 11.41 -1.55 4.45
C THR A 77 11.23 -1.17 2.99
N GLY A 78 10.12 -0.49 2.67
CA GLY A 78 9.78 -0.22 1.28
C GLY A 78 8.29 -0.04 1.04
N THR A 79 7.88 -0.35 -0.19
CA THR A 79 6.51 -0.27 -0.66
C THR A 79 6.12 -1.53 -1.41
N TRP A 80 4.93 -2.05 -1.12
CA TRP A 80 4.31 -3.15 -1.85
C TRP A 80 3.03 -2.60 -2.46
N LYS A 81 2.93 -2.65 -3.79
CA LYS A 81 1.71 -2.36 -4.53
C LYS A 81 1.19 -3.66 -5.12
N PHE A 82 -0.12 -3.77 -5.20
CA PHE A 82 -0.79 -4.92 -5.80
C PHE A 82 -2.26 -4.59 -6.04
N ASP A 83 -2.84 -5.30 -6.99
CA ASP A 83 -4.26 -5.26 -7.29
C ASP A 83 -4.94 -6.52 -6.78
N LEU A 84 -6.14 -6.35 -6.22
CA LEU A 84 -7.00 -7.42 -5.78
C LEU A 84 -8.37 -7.25 -6.42
N THR A 85 -8.89 -8.31 -7.02
CA THR A 85 -10.28 -8.34 -7.51
C THR A 85 -11.05 -9.43 -6.78
N GLU A 86 -12.23 -9.09 -6.30
CA GLU A 86 -13.16 -10.06 -5.74
C GLU A 86 -13.91 -10.76 -6.88
N ILE A 87 -13.71 -12.07 -7.04
CA ILE A 87 -14.19 -12.86 -8.18
C ILE A 87 -15.35 -13.81 -7.83
N GLY A 88 -15.47 -14.18 -6.56
CA GLY A 88 -16.40 -15.21 -6.06
C GLY A 88 -17.85 -14.76 -5.88
N GLU A 89 -18.74 -15.72 -5.65
CA GLU A 89 -20.02 -15.46 -4.98
C GLU A 89 -19.84 -15.78 -3.50
N TRP A 90 -19.99 -14.77 -2.65
CA TRP A 90 -19.97 -14.98 -1.21
C TRP A 90 -21.07 -15.97 -0.81
N GLY A 91 -20.67 -17.21 -0.54
CA GLY A 91 -21.44 -18.11 0.32
C GLY A 91 -21.34 -17.61 1.75
N GLU A 92 -22.24 -18.01 2.66
CA GLU A 92 -22.25 -17.58 4.07
C GLU A 92 -20.98 -17.98 4.88
N GLU A 93 -19.91 -18.41 4.20
CA GLU A 93 -18.65 -18.91 4.72
C GLU A 93 -17.59 -17.81 4.84
N LEU A 94 -16.50 -18.15 5.54
CA LEU A 94 -15.44 -17.22 5.95
C LEU A 94 -14.54 -16.87 4.76
N ASP A 95 -14.89 -15.85 3.99
CA ASP A 95 -13.98 -15.28 2.99
C ASP A 95 -12.92 -14.39 3.66
N ILE A 96 -11.67 -14.82 3.54
CA ILE A 96 -10.51 -14.11 4.09
C ILE A 96 -9.43 -14.07 3.03
N CYS A 97 -9.18 -12.89 2.48
CA CYS A 97 -8.01 -12.60 1.68
C CYS A 97 -6.90 -12.02 2.56
N LYS A 98 -5.65 -12.44 2.32
CA LYS A 98 -4.46 -11.93 2.99
C LYS A 98 -3.32 -11.74 2.02
N ILE A 99 -2.63 -10.61 2.19
CA ILE A 99 -1.32 -10.35 1.58
C ILE A 99 -0.27 -10.26 2.68
N PHE A 100 0.59 -11.27 2.72
CA PHE A 100 1.77 -11.29 3.57
C PHE A 100 2.85 -10.43 2.90
N PHE A 101 3.04 -9.22 3.41
CA PHE A 101 4.06 -8.30 2.89
C PHE A 101 5.40 -8.44 3.63
N MET A 102 5.39 -9.06 4.82
CA MET A 102 6.60 -9.51 5.53
C MET A 102 6.34 -10.84 6.22
N SER A 103 7.21 -11.82 5.99
CA SER A 103 7.23 -13.11 6.68
C SER A 103 8.67 -13.64 6.70
N PRO A 104 9.29 -13.96 7.85
CA PRO A 104 10.68 -14.39 7.91
C PRO A 104 10.87 -15.78 7.29
N LEU A 105 12.09 -16.05 6.82
CA LEU A 105 12.45 -17.31 6.14
C LEU A 105 12.39 -18.54 7.06
N GLU A 106 12.59 -18.37 8.37
CA GLU A 106 12.98 -19.43 9.29
C GLU A 106 11.85 -20.33 9.82
N LEU A 107 10.68 -20.36 9.20
CA LEU A 107 9.55 -21.17 9.69
C LEU A 107 8.96 -22.02 8.58
N GLU A 108 9.19 -23.34 8.69
CA GLU A 108 8.50 -24.34 7.89
C GLU A 108 6.97 -24.17 8.04
N VAL A 109 6.25 -24.27 6.91
CA VAL A 109 4.79 -24.29 6.86
C VAL A 109 4.26 -25.30 7.90
N PRO A 110 3.26 -24.98 8.74
CA PRO A 110 2.31 -23.86 8.64
C PRO A 110 2.54 -22.69 9.61
N ASN A 111 3.65 -22.64 10.36
CA ASN A 111 3.84 -21.68 11.46
C ASN A 111 4.47 -20.37 11.01
N TRP A 112 3.95 -19.75 9.96
CA TRP A 112 4.55 -18.52 9.46
C TRP A 112 4.30 -17.36 10.41
N GLU A 113 5.38 -16.77 10.90
CA GLU A 113 5.30 -15.43 11.43
C GLU A 113 5.05 -14.46 10.28
N TYR A 114 4.26 -13.41 10.51
CA TYR A 114 3.98 -12.46 9.45
C TYR A 114 3.50 -11.11 9.95
N TYR A 115 3.66 -10.11 9.08
CA TYR A 115 2.70 -9.02 8.94
C TYR A 115 1.88 -9.23 7.66
N ALA A 116 0.57 -9.08 7.78
CA ALA A 116 -0.34 -9.21 6.66
C ALA A 116 -1.38 -8.09 6.63
N LEU A 117 -1.75 -7.68 5.42
CA LEU A 117 -3.03 -7.02 5.20
C LEU A 117 -4.07 -8.11 5.01
N SER A 118 -5.02 -8.19 5.94
CA SER A 118 -6.18 -9.06 5.85
C SER A 118 -7.40 -8.26 5.43
N ILE A 119 -8.15 -8.80 4.48
CA ILE A 119 -9.40 -8.25 3.97
C ILE A 119 -10.46 -9.30 4.24
N VAL A 120 -11.52 -8.88 4.93
CA VAL A 120 -12.66 -9.73 5.25
C VAL A 120 -13.95 -8.97 5.01
N HIS A 121 -15.00 -9.68 4.58
CA HIS A 121 -16.32 -9.11 4.49
C HIS A 121 -16.90 -8.88 5.88
N ALA A 122 -17.59 -7.76 6.03
CA ALA A 122 -18.39 -7.44 7.20
C ALA A 122 -19.81 -7.16 6.72
N SER A 123 -20.74 -8.00 7.16
CA SER A 123 -22.18 -7.82 6.92
C SER A 123 -22.84 -7.08 8.09
N GLY A 124 -23.89 -6.34 7.79
CA GLY A 124 -24.69 -5.67 8.80
C GLY A 124 -26.02 -5.17 8.24
N SER A 125 -26.81 -4.47 9.07
CA SER A 125 -28.12 -3.95 8.67
C SER A 125 -28.06 -2.92 7.53
N GLY A 126 -26.87 -2.40 7.21
CA GLY A 126 -26.64 -1.43 6.13
C GLY A 126 -26.18 -2.05 4.81
N GLY A 127 -26.04 -3.38 4.72
CA GLY A 127 -25.51 -4.09 3.55
C GLY A 127 -24.18 -4.78 3.86
N GLU A 128 -23.27 -4.75 2.90
CA GLU A 128 -21.93 -5.35 2.98
C GLU A 128 -20.86 -4.24 2.95
N ARG A 129 -19.71 -4.51 3.56
CA ARG A 129 -18.51 -3.68 3.44
C ARG A 129 -17.28 -4.53 3.67
N LEU A 130 -16.13 -4.06 3.21
CA LEU A 130 -14.85 -4.69 3.51
C LEU A 130 -14.28 -4.15 4.82
N SER A 131 -13.65 -5.03 5.59
CA SER A 131 -12.83 -4.70 6.74
C SER A 131 -11.38 -4.98 6.39
N TYR A 132 -10.56 -3.93 6.38
CA TYR A 132 -9.13 -4.01 6.12
C TYR A 132 -8.42 -4.01 7.46
N THR A 133 -7.52 -4.97 7.69
CA THR A 133 -6.83 -5.12 8.97
C THR A 133 -5.36 -5.41 8.74
N ILE A 134 -4.48 -4.64 9.36
CA ILE A 134 -3.09 -5.06 9.53
C ILE A 134 -3.06 -6.00 10.73
N GLU A 135 -2.66 -7.24 10.50
CA GLU A 135 -2.51 -8.26 11.52
C GLU A 135 -1.08 -8.81 11.57
N LYS A 136 -0.71 -9.35 12.72
CA LYS A 136 0.52 -10.11 12.91
C LYS A 136 0.29 -11.44 13.58
N TYR A 137 1.19 -12.37 13.28
CA TYR A 137 1.39 -13.61 14.00
C TYR A 137 2.88 -13.72 14.28
N VAL A 138 3.28 -13.82 15.55
CA VAL A 138 4.70 -13.85 15.95
C VAL A 138 4.87 -14.82 17.13
N ASN A 139 5.98 -15.56 17.18
CA ASN A 139 6.36 -16.43 18.29
C ASN A 139 5.32 -17.51 18.65
N ASN A 140 4.56 -18.00 17.67
CA ASN A 140 3.41 -18.90 17.88
C ASN A 140 2.35 -18.35 18.86
N LEU A 141 2.31 -17.03 19.06
CA LEU A 141 1.28 -16.37 19.87
C LEU A 141 -0.03 -16.26 19.10
N PRO A 142 -1.17 -16.05 19.78
CA PRO A 142 -2.43 -15.77 19.12
C PRO A 142 -2.29 -14.60 18.14
N LYS A 143 -2.94 -14.71 16.99
CA LYS A 143 -3.03 -13.66 15.97
C LYS A 143 -3.46 -12.32 16.60
N ILE A 144 -2.73 -11.26 16.31
CA ILE A 144 -2.97 -9.91 16.84
C ILE A 144 -3.41 -9.00 15.70
N LEU A 145 -4.55 -8.35 15.85
CA LEU A 145 -4.99 -7.27 14.96
C LEU A 145 -4.34 -5.97 15.45
N ILE A 146 -3.48 -5.36 14.63
CA ILE A 146 -2.72 -4.17 15.02
C ILE A 146 -3.53 -2.90 14.74
N ALA A 147 -4.20 -2.87 13.59
CA ALA A 147 -5.10 -1.77 13.22
C ALA A 147 -6.16 -2.26 12.23
N THR A 148 -7.37 -1.70 12.31
CA THR A 148 -8.51 -2.06 11.47
C THR A 148 -9.17 -0.80 10.92
N HIS A 149 -9.53 -0.84 9.65
CA HIS A 149 -10.30 0.18 8.95
C HIS A 149 -11.52 -0.48 8.32
N LEU A 150 -12.68 0.13 8.50
CA LEU A 150 -13.92 -0.36 7.92
C LEU A 150 -14.23 0.48 6.69
N GLY A 151 -14.38 -0.19 5.54
CA GLY A 151 -14.82 0.45 4.31
C GLY A 151 -16.26 0.97 4.39
N GLU A 152 -16.67 1.66 3.33
CA GLU A 152 -18.03 2.14 3.18
C GLU A 152 -19.00 0.99 2.91
N TRP A 153 -20.26 1.19 3.30
CA TRP A 153 -21.34 0.27 2.95
C TRP A 153 -21.60 0.33 1.46
N GLN A 154 -21.64 -0.83 0.83
CA GLN A 154 -21.90 -0.99 -0.59
C GLN A 154 -22.85 -2.17 -0.81
N GLY A 155 -23.55 -2.14 -1.95
CA GLY A 155 -24.57 -3.14 -2.26
C GLY A 155 -24.00 -4.51 -2.62
N THR A 156 -22.84 -4.55 -3.28
CA THR A 156 -22.06 -5.74 -3.55
C THR A 156 -20.60 -5.33 -3.74
N THR A 157 -19.68 -6.16 -3.32
CA THR A 157 -18.23 -5.96 -3.47
C THR A 157 -17.66 -6.79 -4.63
N LYS A 158 -18.40 -7.77 -5.13
CA LYS A 158 -18.03 -8.63 -6.26
C LYS A 158 -17.67 -7.84 -7.53
N GLY A 159 -16.57 -8.24 -8.15
CA GLY A 159 -16.00 -7.63 -9.35
C GLY A 159 -15.34 -6.28 -9.09
N THR A 160 -15.25 -5.84 -7.82
CA THR A 160 -14.57 -4.60 -7.48
C THR A 160 -13.07 -4.82 -7.52
N HIS A 161 -12.41 -4.04 -8.36
CA HIS A 161 -10.96 -3.97 -8.44
C HIS A 161 -10.42 -2.99 -7.40
N HIS A 162 -9.48 -3.44 -6.58
CA HIS A 162 -8.87 -2.68 -5.50
C HIS A 162 -7.37 -2.57 -5.71
N HIS A 163 -6.87 -1.33 -5.88
CA HIS A 163 -5.44 -1.08 -5.89
C HIS A 163 -4.96 -0.75 -4.48
N PHE A 164 -4.06 -1.58 -3.94
CA PHE A 164 -3.45 -1.36 -2.65
C PHE A 164 -2.01 -0.90 -2.78
N ALA A 165 -1.60 -0.05 -1.84
CA ALA A 165 -0.19 0.17 -1.54
C ALA A 165 0.04 0.11 -0.03
N ILE A 166 1.04 -0.65 0.39
CA ILE A 166 1.50 -0.72 1.78
C ILE A 166 2.89 -0.13 1.80
N THR A 167 3.14 0.85 2.67
CA THR A 167 4.49 1.36 2.93
C THR A 167 4.92 0.98 4.32
N ARG A 168 6.22 0.70 4.50
CA ARG A 168 6.83 0.49 5.81
C ARG A 168 8.21 1.13 5.87
N VAL A 169 8.47 1.93 6.91
CA VAL A 169 9.81 2.49 7.21
C VAL A 169 10.51 1.73 8.33
N ASP A 170 11.81 1.97 8.50
CA ASP A 170 12.66 1.34 9.53
C ASP A 170 12.16 1.53 10.96
N SER A 171 11.40 2.61 11.23
CA SER A 171 10.77 2.83 12.53
C SER A 171 9.55 1.94 12.79
N GLY A 172 9.20 1.03 11.87
CA GLY A 172 8.02 0.17 11.94
C GLY A 172 6.70 0.85 11.59
N LEU A 173 6.74 2.13 11.17
CA LEU A 173 5.54 2.82 10.72
C LEU A 173 5.08 2.23 9.38
N MET A 174 3.91 1.62 9.41
CA MET A 174 3.20 1.04 8.27
C MET A 174 2.02 1.94 7.89
N THR A 175 1.84 2.19 6.59
CA THR A 175 0.70 2.96 6.07
C THR A 175 0.06 2.20 4.92
N VAL A 176 -1.25 2.06 4.94
CA VAL A 176 -2.03 1.37 3.91
C VAL A 176 -2.84 2.39 3.12
N PHE A 177 -2.73 2.31 1.80
CA PHE A 177 -3.48 3.09 0.83
C PHE A 177 -4.38 2.17 0.03
N LEU A 178 -5.61 2.60 -0.21
CA LEU A 178 -6.56 1.98 -1.13
C LEU A 178 -6.91 3.01 -2.21
N ASN A 179 -6.69 2.66 -3.48
CA ASN A 179 -6.92 3.52 -4.63
C ASN A 179 -6.28 4.92 -4.46
N GLY A 180 -5.06 4.94 -3.91
CA GLY A 180 -4.29 6.17 -3.64
C GLY A 180 -4.73 6.98 -2.42
N THR A 181 -5.73 6.52 -1.67
CA THR A 181 -6.19 7.19 -0.44
C THR A 181 -5.70 6.42 0.78
N GLN A 182 -5.07 7.12 1.73
CA GLN A 182 -4.66 6.50 3.00
C GLN A 182 -5.90 6.06 3.80
N ILE A 183 -5.98 4.78 4.12
CA ILE A 183 -7.08 4.21 4.92
C ILE A 183 -6.65 3.84 6.33
N MET A 184 -5.35 3.57 6.53
CA MET A 184 -4.84 3.10 7.82
C MET A 184 -3.37 3.48 8.00
N GLN A 185 -2.99 3.72 9.24
CA GLN A 185 -1.59 3.91 9.65
C GLN A 185 -1.38 3.32 11.04
N VAL A 186 -0.28 2.59 11.21
CA VAL A 186 0.05 1.88 12.46
C VAL A 186 1.55 1.75 12.61
N THR A 187 2.08 1.62 13.82
CA THR A 187 3.52 1.41 14.07
C THR A 187 3.74 0.13 14.85
N ASP A 188 4.55 -0.78 14.32
CA ASP A 188 4.95 -2.01 14.99
C ASP A 188 6.33 -2.45 14.46
N THR A 189 7.20 -2.95 15.36
CA THR A 189 8.60 -3.27 15.06
C THR A 189 8.98 -4.69 15.45
N GLU A 190 8.00 -5.55 15.75
CA GLU A 190 8.28 -6.90 16.25
C GLU A 190 8.97 -7.77 15.19
N LEU A 191 8.52 -7.74 13.93
CA LEU A 191 9.25 -8.35 12.82
C LEU A 191 10.16 -7.34 12.14
N THR A 192 11.42 -7.72 11.96
CA THR A 192 12.48 -6.86 11.40
C THR A 192 13.07 -7.41 10.10
N THR A 193 12.86 -8.70 9.83
CA THR A 193 13.35 -9.41 8.66
C THR A 193 12.20 -10.01 7.88
N THR A 194 12.42 -10.27 6.60
CA THR A 194 11.51 -11.01 5.74
C THR A 194 12.30 -11.98 4.86
N GLY A 195 11.67 -13.09 4.51
CA GLY A 195 12.08 -14.03 3.48
C GLY A 195 11.01 -14.23 2.42
N TRP A 196 9.74 -13.93 2.71
CA TRP A 196 8.62 -14.24 1.83
C TRP A 196 7.65 -13.07 1.63
N PHE A 197 7.15 -12.96 0.40
CA PHE A 197 5.88 -12.30 0.06
C PHE A 197 4.86 -13.37 -0.26
N GLY A 198 3.61 -13.21 0.16
CA GLY A 198 2.60 -14.23 -0.07
C GLY A 198 1.18 -13.69 -0.23
N PHE A 199 0.40 -14.49 -0.94
CA PHE A 199 -1.02 -14.37 -1.16
C PHE A 199 -1.71 -15.57 -0.53
N TYR A 200 -2.77 -15.32 0.23
CA TYR A 200 -3.60 -16.35 0.81
C TYR A 200 -5.05 -15.93 0.66
N THR A 201 -5.89 -16.84 0.19
CA THR A 201 -7.33 -16.61 0.07
C THR A 201 -8.08 -17.92 0.23
N TRP A 202 -9.39 -17.86 0.41
CA TRP A 202 -10.20 -19.07 0.45
C TRP A 202 -10.61 -19.54 -0.95
N ASP A 203 -10.69 -18.65 -1.95
CA ASP A 203 -10.79 -18.87 -3.41
C ASP A 203 -11.49 -17.70 -4.14
N ASP A 204 -12.08 -16.75 -3.40
CA ASP A 204 -12.90 -15.67 -3.96
C ASP A 204 -12.14 -14.41 -4.38
N TRP A 205 -10.80 -14.47 -4.39
CA TRP A 205 -9.95 -13.33 -4.74
C TRP A 205 -8.94 -13.70 -5.81
N SER A 206 -8.69 -12.75 -6.71
CA SER A 206 -7.54 -12.75 -7.60
C SER A 206 -6.51 -11.69 -7.18
N LEU A 207 -5.25 -11.95 -7.50
CA LEU A 207 -4.12 -11.05 -7.29
C LEU A 207 -3.45 -10.71 -8.62
N ASP A 208 -3.15 -9.43 -8.83
CA ASP A 208 -2.43 -8.95 -10.01
C ASP A 208 -1.52 -7.73 -9.71
N ASN A 209 -0.72 -7.30 -10.68
CA ASN A 209 0.07 -6.07 -10.72
C ASN A 209 0.90 -5.83 -9.45
N VAL A 210 1.61 -6.85 -9.00
CA VAL A 210 2.45 -6.77 -7.80
C VAL A 210 3.73 -6.03 -8.14
N GLU A 211 4.04 -4.97 -7.39
CA GLU A 211 5.28 -4.20 -7.52
C GLU A 211 5.88 -3.96 -6.14
N VAL A 212 7.13 -4.37 -5.94
CA VAL A 212 7.83 -4.20 -4.66
C VAL A 212 9.05 -3.30 -4.83
N TYR A 213 9.09 -2.25 -4.02
CA TYR A 213 10.13 -1.24 -4.00
C TYR A 213 10.85 -1.26 -2.67
N ASN A 214 12.16 -1.00 -2.67
CA ASN A 214 12.96 -0.85 -1.44
C ASN A 214 12.95 0.58 -0.88
N THR A 215 12.05 1.44 -1.37
CA THR A 215 11.84 2.81 -0.88
C THR A 215 10.37 3.06 -0.60
N ILE A 216 10.09 4.18 0.05
CA ILE A 216 8.72 4.64 0.29
C ILE A 216 8.22 5.38 -0.96
N GLU A 217 7.30 4.75 -1.68
CA GLU A 217 6.50 5.39 -2.71
C GLU A 217 5.12 5.67 -2.12
N ILE A 218 4.78 6.95 -1.98
CA ILE A 218 3.44 7.32 -1.53
C ILE A 218 2.49 6.97 -2.68
N GLY A 219 1.64 5.97 -2.47
CA GLY A 219 0.64 5.53 -3.44
C GLY A 219 -0.28 6.69 -3.81
N GLY A 220 -0.04 7.31 -4.96
CA GLY A 220 -0.87 8.38 -5.50
C GLY A 220 -0.07 9.40 -6.30
N THR A 221 -0.64 9.86 -7.41
CA THR A 221 -0.30 11.17 -7.95
C THR A 221 -0.63 12.20 -6.86
N LEU A 222 0.37 12.96 -6.38
CA LEU A 222 0.10 14.08 -5.49
C LEU A 222 -1.05 14.89 -6.08
N PRO A 223 -2.16 15.13 -5.35
CA PRO A 223 -3.27 15.85 -5.92
C PRO A 223 -2.74 17.19 -6.42
N LEU A 224 -3.04 17.53 -7.69
CA LEU A 224 -2.66 18.80 -8.32
C LEU A 224 -2.97 20.01 -7.43
N VAL A 225 -3.92 19.85 -6.49
CA VAL A 225 -4.25 20.80 -5.42
C VAL A 225 -3.05 21.11 -4.52
N THR A 226 -2.22 20.15 -4.12
CA THR A 226 -1.05 20.41 -3.26
C THR A 226 0.01 21.21 -4.02
N ILE A 227 0.23 20.89 -5.30
CA ILE A 227 1.11 21.67 -6.19
C ILE A 227 0.52 23.07 -6.43
N GLY A 228 -0.80 23.17 -6.62
CA GLY A 228 -1.52 24.42 -6.84
C GLY A 228 -1.56 25.33 -5.62
N VAL A 229 -1.73 24.79 -4.42
CA VAL A 229 -1.74 25.54 -3.15
C VAL A 229 -0.35 26.07 -2.83
N VAL A 230 0.70 25.26 -3.03
CA VAL A 230 2.09 25.70 -2.87
C VAL A 230 2.44 26.75 -3.92
N GLY A 231 2.05 26.55 -5.19
CA GLY A 231 2.24 27.52 -6.27
C GLY A 231 1.52 28.86 -6.02
N ALA A 232 0.27 28.83 -5.57
CA ALA A 232 -0.51 30.03 -5.25
C ALA A 232 0.08 30.79 -4.05
N ALA A 233 0.55 30.09 -3.01
CA ALA A 233 1.20 30.70 -1.85
C ALA A 233 2.50 31.43 -2.26
N VAL A 234 3.31 30.84 -3.14
CA VAL A 234 4.53 31.47 -3.66
C VAL A 234 4.21 32.74 -4.45
N ILE A 235 3.24 32.68 -5.37
CA ILE A 235 2.82 33.84 -6.16
C ILE A 235 2.29 34.94 -5.23
N GLY A 236 1.48 34.59 -4.22
CA GLY A 236 0.98 35.53 -3.21
C GLY A 236 2.11 36.25 -2.48
N ILE A 237 3.13 35.53 -2.02
CA ILE A 237 4.29 36.11 -1.33
C ILE A 237 5.06 37.07 -2.27
N ILE A 238 5.26 36.68 -3.53
CA ILE A 238 5.94 37.53 -4.53
C ILE A 238 5.14 38.81 -4.79
N VAL A 239 3.83 38.72 -4.98
CA VAL A 239 2.95 39.86 -5.26
C VAL A 239 2.91 40.81 -4.07
N VAL A 240 2.72 40.30 -2.85
CA VAL A 240 2.73 41.12 -1.62
C VAL A 240 4.08 41.83 -1.44
N SER A 241 5.18 41.12 -1.69
CA SER A 241 6.53 41.69 -1.62
C SER A 241 6.75 42.81 -2.64
N ILE A 242 6.31 42.63 -3.88
CA ILE A 242 6.39 43.66 -4.93
C ILE A 242 5.51 44.87 -4.59
N TYR A 243 4.28 44.63 -4.12
CA TYR A 243 3.34 45.69 -3.77
C TYR A 243 3.89 46.57 -2.63
N PHE A 244 4.38 45.95 -1.55
CA PHE A 244 5.01 46.66 -0.44
C PHE A 244 6.25 47.48 -0.86
N VAL A 245 7.03 47.00 -1.83
CA VAL A 245 8.21 47.71 -2.34
C VAL A 245 7.83 48.90 -3.24
N ARG A 246 6.74 48.80 -4.00
CA ARG A 246 6.32 49.86 -4.94
C ARG A 246 5.54 50.98 -4.27
N PHE A 247 4.67 50.66 -3.32
CA PHE A 247 3.67 51.59 -2.77
C PHE A 247 4.01 52.16 -1.39
N ARG A 248 5.12 51.75 -0.78
CA ARG A 248 5.64 52.33 0.47
C ARG A 248 6.71 53.40 0.23
N LYS A 249 6.72 54.01 -0.96
CA LYS A 249 7.48 55.22 -1.30
C LYS A 249 6.60 56.44 -1.09
#